data_AF-A0A7Z8L984-F1
#
_entry.id   AF-A0A7Z8L984-F1
#
_cell.length_a   1.000
_cell.length_b   1.000
_cell.length_c   1.000
_cell.angle_alpha   90.00
_cell.angle_beta   90.00
_cell.angle_gamma   90.00
#
_symmetry.space_group_name_H-M   'P 1'
#
loop_
_entity.id
_entity.type
_entity.pdbx_description
1 polymer ?
#
loop_
_entity_poly.entity_id
_entity_poly.type
_entity_poly.pdbx_seq_one_letter_code
_entity_poly.pdbx_strand_id
1 'polypeptide(L)'
;MSATLDPGKDVTEDDAAIAVTVVELAQAMNIDVYAAALKRHQHSNAGSLRDGISNYLITEAKKDPHRHAQALWDMSLAAAPESISNLLPALGDLLGQPDLLPDTAKDEFRSLILRSAEALGAEQSEQRGAIFAATLELGDDPFTQRVMQSLGPGSTDMEGLPPGWSASDIGDVEVAGSTEFNEGAFVIRGAGDNFWGSKDGAHMVWRKAEGNVTFRTKLRNIEAVHDFTKAGISFRRSLDAGSPHASLLASPGNEEGYRFVLGTRDEFDGSSNNDGSTYLRLPKWIQLRRLGEEVIAEVSSDGEEWKELARRSIDLGEEFYLGLVVSARRSGKLAEATIEVPLDALF
;
A
#
# COMPACT_ATOMS: atom_id res chain seq x y z
N MET A 1 33.34 13.16 -2.72
CA MET A 1 33.67 12.42 -3.96
C MET A 1 33.32 13.32 -5.13
N SER A 2 34.29 13.63 -6.00
CA SER A 2 34.08 14.50 -7.16
C SER A 2 33.47 13.66 -8.29
N ALA A 3 32.20 13.88 -8.59
CA ALA A 3 31.59 13.38 -9.81
C ALA A 3 32.00 14.30 -10.96
N THR A 4 32.80 13.78 -11.89
CA THR A 4 33.16 14.47 -13.14
C THR A 4 32.09 14.11 -14.17
N LEU A 5 31.39 15.10 -14.72
CA LEU A 5 30.32 14.90 -15.71
C LEU A 5 30.80 15.22 -17.13
N ASP A 6 30.28 14.44 -18.07
CA ASP A 6 30.63 14.36 -19.49
C ASP A 6 30.15 15.60 -20.28
N PRO A 7 31.04 16.36 -20.95
CA PRO A 7 30.74 17.65 -21.59
C PRO A 7 29.92 17.56 -22.91
N GLY A 8 29.29 16.41 -23.21
CA GLY A 8 28.74 16.12 -24.53
C GLY A 8 27.21 16.14 -24.71
N LYS A 9 26.40 16.63 -23.76
CA LYS A 9 24.92 16.65 -23.92
C LYS A 9 24.36 18.06 -24.09
N ASP A 10 23.61 18.26 -25.17
CA ASP A 10 22.85 19.49 -25.44
C ASP A 10 21.72 19.70 -24.43
N VAL A 11 21.53 20.97 -24.05
CA VAL A 11 20.55 21.47 -23.08
C VAL A 11 19.24 21.79 -23.81
N THR A 12 18.08 21.35 -23.29
CA THR A 12 16.75 21.63 -23.89
C THR A 12 16.11 22.89 -23.29
N GLU A 13 14.99 23.37 -23.85
CA GLU A 13 14.25 24.55 -23.34
C GLU A 13 13.74 24.37 -21.90
N ASP A 14 13.43 23.14 -21.48
CA ASP A 14 12.98 22.84 -20.11
C ASP A 14 14.11 22.97 -19.07
N ASP A 15 15.36 22.69 -19.47
CA ASP A 15 16.54 22.81 -18.61
C ASP A 15 16.87 24.27 -18.24
N ALA A 16 16.49 25.22 -19.10
CA ALA A 16 16.71 26.66 -18.88
C ALA A 16 15.78 27.21 -17.79
N ALA A 17 14.56 26.68 -17.67
CA ALA A 17 13.61 27.07 -16.61
C ALA A 17 14.09 26.61 -15.23
N ILE A 18 14.66 25.40 -15.14
CA ILE A 18 15.20 24.82 -13.89
C ILE A 18 16.42 25.63 -13.40
N ALA A 19 17.27 26.11 -14.31
CA ALA A 19 18.41 26.95 -13.97
C ALA A 19 18.00 28.29 -13.32
N VAL A 20 16.88 28.89 -13.75
CA VAL A 20 16.33 30.11 -13.16
C VAL A 20 15.86 29.85 -11.72
N THR A 21 15.08 28.79 -11.50
CA THR A 21 14.63 28.39 -10.16
C THR A 21 15.80 28.10 -9.22
N VAL A 22 16.86 27.46 -9.74
CA VAL A 22 18.09 27.16 -9.00
C VAL A 22 18.88 28.43 -8.61
N VAL A 23 18.90 29.45 -9.47
CA VAL A 23 19.56 30.73 -9.18
C VAL A 23 18.74 31.56 -8.19
N GLU A 24 17.41 31.60 -8.34
CA GLU A 24 16.50 32.27 -7.41
C GLU A 24 16.59 31.65 -6.00
N LEU A 25 16.74 30.32 -5.92
CA LEU A 25 16.94 29.59 -4.66
C LEU A 25 18.27 29.89 -3.98
N ALA A 26 19.37 29.87 -4.73
CA ALA A 26 20.68 30.20 -4.18
C ALA A 26 20.73 31.65 -3.67
N GLN A 27 20.02 32.56 -4.34
CA GLN A 27 19.88 33.96 -3.95
C GLN A 27 18.97 34.14 -2.72
N ALA A 28 17.82 33.48 -2.68
CA ALA A 28 16.89 33.53 -1.54
C ALA A 28 17.53 33.00 -0.24
N MET A 29 18.44 32.03 -0.36
CA MET A 29 19.18 31.48 0.78
C MET A 29 20.46 32.24 1.13
N ASN A 30 20.77 33.32 0.43
CA ASN A 30 21.98 34.13 0.61
C ASN A 30 23.28 33.29 0.52
N ILE A 31 23.29 32.31 -0.40
CA ILE A 31 24.38 31.36 -0.59
C ILE A 31 25.33 31.91 -1.66
N ASP A 32 26.05 32.99 -1.34
CA ASP A 32 27.08 33.58 -2.23
C ASP A 32 28.23 32.59 -2.53
N VAL A 33 28.45 31.62 -1.64
CA VAL A 33 29.54 30.64 -1.71
C VAL A 33 29.39 29.67 -2.90
N TYR A 34 28.17 29.44 -3.39
CA TYR A 34 27.90 28.42 -4.41
C TYR A 34 27.66 28.99 -5.82
N ALA A 35 27.64 30.32 -5.99
CA ALA A 35 27.52 30.95 -7.32
C ALA A 35 28.59 30.44 -8.30
N ALA A 36 29.82 30.19 -7.81
CA ALA A 36 30.91 29.64 -8.60
C ALA A 36 30.80 28.11 -8.86
N ALA A 37 30.08 27.37 -8.01
CA ALA A 37 29.80 25.95 -8.20
C ALA A 37 28.63 25.76 -9.19
N LEU A 38 27.58 26.57 -9.05
CA LEU A 38 26.44 26.63 -9.98
C LEU A 38 26.86 26.94 -11.41
N LYS A 39 27.78 27.89 -11.59
CA LYS A 39 28.37 28.22 -12.91
C LYS A 39 29.16 27.06 -13.54
N ARG A 40 29.68 26.14 -12.72
CA ARG A 40 30.41 24.94 -13.18
C ARG A 40 29.48 23.78 -13.53
N HIS A 41 28.24 23.78 -13.05
CA HIS A 41 27.29 22.69 -13.22
C HIS A 41 26.18 22.95 -14.24
N GLN A 42 26.23 24.09 -14.96
CA GLN A 42 25.32 24.46 -16.06
C GLN A 42 25.21 23.45 -17.22
N HIS A 43 26.01 22.38 -17.21
CA HIS A 43 26.03 21.30 -18.20
C HIS A 43 25.70 19.92 -17.59
N SER A 44 25.19 19.87 -16.35
CA SER A 44 24.84 18.61 -15.66
C SER A 44 23.41 18.18 -16.00
N ASN A 45 23.13 16.88 -15.98
CA ASN A 45 21.76 16.35 -16.07
C ASN A 45 20.87 16.98 -14.98
N ALA A 46 19.76 17.61 -15.38
CA ALA A 46 18.84 18.35 -14.51
C ALA A 46 18.33 17.52 -13.31
N GLY A 47 18.08 16.21 -13.49
CA GLY A 47 17.65 15.32 -12.41
C GLY A 47 18.71 15.17 -11.31
N SER A 48 19.97 14.91 -11.70
CA SER A 48 21.08 14.77 -10.74
C SER A 48 21.41 16.07 -10.01
N LEU A 49 21.20 17.22 -10.67
CA LEU A 49 21.37 18.53 -10.06
C LEU A 49 20.26 18.81 -9.02
N ARG A 50 19.00 18.49 -9.37
CA ARG A 50 17.83 18.60 -8.49
C ARG A 50 18.04 17.79 -7.21
N ASP A 51 18.40 16.52 -7.34
CA ASP A 51 18.61 15.63 -6.20
C ASP A 51 19.80 16.05 -5.33
N GLY A 52 20.88 16.52 -5.95
CA GLY A 52 22.04 17.05 -5.23
C GLY A 52 21.72 18.28 -4.38
N ILE A 53 20.88 19.17 -4.90
CA ILE A 53 20.43 20.38 -4.18
C ILE A 53 19.46 20.01 -3.07
N SER A 54 18.43 19.19 -3.34
CA SER A 54 17.49 18.72 -2.30
C SER A 54 18.24 18.07 -1.14
N ASN A 55 19.21 17.20 -1.41
CA ASN A 55 20.02 16.57 -0.37
C ASN A 55 20.87 17.56 0.43
N TYR A 56 21.45 18.57 -0.22
CA TYR A 56 22.19 19.63 0.48
C TYR A 56 21.26 20.44 1.40
N LEU A 57 20.08 20.81 0.92
CA LEU A 57 19.10 21.57 1.69
C LEU A 57 18.57 20.79 2.89
N ILE A 58 18.22 19.52 2.69
CA ILE A 58 17.86 18.60 3.78
C ILE A 58 18.98 18.55 4.82
N THR A 59 20.25 18.46 4.37
CA THR A 59 21.40 18.38 5.26
C THR A 59 21.61 19.67 6.06
N GLU A 60 21.48 20.84 5.45
CA GLU A 60 21.66 22.12 6.13
C GLU A 60 20.47 22.48 7.05
N ALA A 61 19.23 22.18 6.63
CA ALA A 61 18.06 22.36 7.47
C ALA A 61 18.13 21.50 8.74
N LYS A 62 18.72 20.29 8.67
CA LYS A 62 18.97 19.45 9.86
C LYS A 62 20.04 20.02 10.80
N LYS A 63 21.01 20.77 10.28
CA LYS A 63 22.08 21.38 11.08
C LYS A 63 21.63 22.65 11.78
N ASP A 64 20.83 23.47 11.08
CA ASP A 64 20.34 24.75 11.58
C ASP A 64 18.91 25.02 11.05
N PRO A 65 17.88 24.44 11.71
CA PRO A 65 16.49 24.56 11.27
C PRO A 65 16.00 26.01 11.30
N HIS A 66 16.35 26.78 12.32
CA HIS A 66 15.93 28.18 12.47
C HIS A 66 16.38 29.06 11.30
N ARG A 67 17.58 28.80 10.77
CA ARG A 67 18.11 29.56 9.65
C ARG A 67 17.47 29.20 8.31
N HIS A 68 17.05 27.95 8.13
CA HIS A 68 16.68 27.42 6.80
C HIS A 68 15.19 27.05 6.65
N ALA A 69 14.42 27.00 7.75
CA ALA A 69 13.01 26.57 7.72
C ALA A 69 12.15 27.42 6.77
N GLN A 70 12.20 28.75 6.89
CA GLN A 70 11.40 29.64 6.05
C GLN A 70 11.76 29.51 4.57
N ALA A 71 13.05 29.45 4.25
CA ALA A 71 13.50 29.32 2.86
C ALA A 71 13.09 27.96 2.25
N LEU A 72 13.17 26.88 3.03
CA LEU A 72 12.71 25.55 2.59
C LEU A 72 11.20 25.53 2.38
N TRP A 73 10.45 26.20 3.27
CA TRP A 73 8.99 26.34 3.18
C TRP A 73 8.57 27.10 1.93
N ASP A 74 9.10 28.32 1.72
CA ASP A 74 8.79 29.15 0.57
C ASP A 74 9.12 28.44 -0.76
N MET A 75 10.23 27.72 -0.79
CA MET A 75 10.60 26.88 -1.92
C MET A 75 9.59 25.77 -2.18
N SER A 76 9.13 25.08 -1.14
CA SER A 76 8.16 24.00 -1.28
C SER A 76 6.84 24.49 -1.86
N LEU A 77 6.45 25.74 -1.58
CA LEU A 77 5.26 26.39 -2.15
C LEU A 77 5.44 26.71 -3.64
N ALA A 78 6.65 27.06 -4.06
CA ALA A 78 6.97 27.38 -5.46
C ALA A 78 7.37 26.15 -6.31
N ALA A 79 7.66 25.02 -5.69
CA ALA A 79 8.12 23.82 -6.38
C ALA A 79 7.03 23.17 -7.24
N ALA A 80 7.44 22.69 -8.42
CA ALA A 80 6.62 21.83 -9.26
C ALA A 80 6.16 20.58 -8.48
N PRO A 81 4.91 20.11 -8.65
CA PRO A 81 4.34 18.99 -7.89
C PRO A 81 5.23 17.75 -7.77
N GLU A 82 5.78 17.29 -8.88
CA GLU A 82 6.67 16.13 -9.01
C GLU A 82 8.05 16.31 -8.34
N SER A 83 8.37 17.53 -7.91
CA SER A 83 9.61 17.87 -7.21
C SER A 83 9.45 17.92 -5.70
N ILE A 84 8.22 17.98 -5.19
CA ILE A 84 7.94 18.12 -3.76
C ILE A 84 8.29 16.85 -3.01
N SER A 85 8.12 15.67 -3.63
CA SER A 85 8.45 14.38 -3.02
C SER A 85 9.88 14.32 -2.46
N ASN A 86 10.83 14.95 -3.15
CA ASN A 86 12.23 15.05 -2.72
C ASN A 86 12.42 15.91 -1.46
N LEU A 87 11.48 16.80 -1.14
CA LEU A 87 11.55 17.74 -0.02
C LEU A 87 10.72 17.28 1.18
N LEU A 88 9.79 16.34 0.97
CA LEU A 88 8.87 15.85 1.99
C LEU A 88 9.56 15.42 3.29
N PRO A 89 10.70 14.69 3.29
CA PRO A 89 11.35 14.31 4.54
C PRO A 89 11.73 15.50 5.41
N ALA A 90 12.27 16.58 4.80
CA ALA A 90 12.64 17.77 5.56
C ALA A 90 11.43 18.63 5.92
N LEU A 91 10.37 18.63 5.11
CA LEU A 91 9.12 19.33 5.45
C LEU A 91 8.39 18.63 6.61
N GLY A 92 8.41 17.30 6.67
CA GLY A 92 7.92 16.52 7.81
C GLY A 92 8.69 16.84 9.09
N ASP A 93 10.03 16.83 9.03
CA ASP A 93 10.90 17.24 10.14
C ASP A 93 10.61 18.67 10.65
N LEU A 94 10.30 19.61 9.74
CA LEU A 94 9.93 20.99 10.10
C LEU A 94 8.51 21.09 10.68
N LEU A 95 7.55 20.28 10.22
CA LEU A 95 6.20 20.25 10.80
C LEU A 95 6.17 19.73 12.22
N GLY A 96 7.14 18.89 12.59
CA GLY A 96 7.39 18.52 13.99
C GLY A 96 7.88 19.69 14.87
N GLN A 97 8.23 20.83 14.27
CA GLN A 97 8.76 22.03 14.92
C GLN A 97 7.89 23.26 14.57
N PRO A 98 6.65 23.33 15.09
CA PRO A 98 5.65 24.31 14.67
C PRO A 98 6.09 25.77 14.86
N ASP A 99 6.97 26.04 15.83
CA ASP A 99 7.48 27.39 16.11
C ASP A 99 8.32 28.00 14.96
N LEU A 100 8.74 27.18 13.99
CA LEU A 100 9.56 27.58 12.84
C LEU A 100 8.76 27.95 11.60
N LEU A 101 7.46 27.66 11.59
CA LEU A 101 6.61 27.73 10.42
C LEU A 101 5.35 28.56 10.71
N PRO A 102 4.67 29.10 9.68
CA PRO A 102 3.40 29.77 9.88
C PRO A 102 2.32 28.81 10.41
N ASP A 103 1.31 29.34 11.11
CA ASP A 103 0.19 28.55 11.66
C ASP A 103 -0.55 27.73 10.58
N THR A 104 -0.53 28.19 9.32
CA THR A 104 -1.16 27.55 8.16
C THR A 104 -0.35 26.39 7.59
N ALA A 105 0.89 26.16 8.06
CA ALA A 105 1.82 25.24 7.43
C ALA A 105 1.30 23.82 7.34
N LYS A 106 0.54 23.34 8.33
CA LYS A 106 -0.03 21.99 8.29
C LYS A 106 -1.03 21.81 7.14
N ASP A 107 -1.87 22.81 6.89
CA ASP A 107 -2.90 22.75 5.84
C ASP A 107 -2.31 23.00 4.45
N GLU A 108 -1.32 23.89 4.37
CA GLU A 108 -0.52 24.08 3.17
C GLU A 108 0.27 22.80 2.84
N PHE A 109 0.86 22.12 3.82
CA PHE A 109 1.59 20.86 3.61
C PHE A 109 0.70 19.78 3.02
N ARG A 110 -0.49 19.60 3.60
CA ARG A 110 -1.53 18.71 3.06
C ARG A 110 -1.85 19.04 1.60
N SER A 111 -1.97 20.32 1.29
CA SER A 111 -2.21 20.79 -0.08
C SER A 111 -1.03 20.48 -1.00
N LEU A 112 0.22 20.60 -0.52
CA LEU A 112 1.41 20.21 -1.31
C LEU A 112 1.41 18.71 -1.60
N ILE A 113 1.11 17.88 -0.60
CA ILE A 113 1.05 16.42 -0.76
C ILE A 113 -0.02 16.05 -1.79
N LEU A 114 -1.23 16.61 -1.69
CA LEU A 114 -2.33 16.28 -2.61
C LEU A 114 -2.00 16.67 -4.05
N ARG A 115 -1.54 17.91 -4.29
CA ARG A 115 -1.17 18.30 -5.67
C ARG A 115 -0.04 17.43 -6.23
N SER A 116 0.89 17.01 -5.37
CA SER A 116 1.99 16.13 -5.77
C SER A 116 1.44 14.76 -6.15
N ALA A 117 0.53 14.22 -5.35
CA ALA A 117 -0.12 12.94 -5.61
C ALA A 117 -0.86 12.93 -6.95
N GLU A 118 -1.61 13.99 -7.24
CA GLU A 118 -2.39 14.15 -8.48
C GLU A 118 -1.52 14.31 -9.74
N ALA A 119 -0.28 14.77 -9.57
CA ALA A 119 0.63 15.02 -10.69
C ALA A 119 1.52 13.83 -11.06
N LEU A 120 1.60 12.79 -10.21
CA LEU A 120 2.49 11.65 -10.45
C LEU A 120 1.86 10.60 -11.39
N GLY A 121 2.67 10.11 -12.32
CA GLY A 121 2.38 8.98 -13.20
C GLY A 121 2.53 7.61 -12.52
N ALA A 122 2.04 6.57 -13.17
CA ALA A 122 2.09 5.20 -12.65
C ALA A 122 3.52 4.65 -12.53
N GLU A 123 4.42 5.11 -13.38
CA GLU A 123 5.83 4.73 -13.46
C GLU A 123 6.72 5.32 -12.35
N GLN A 124 6.20 6.24 -11.53
CA GLN A 124 6.95 7.00 -10.52
C GLN A 124 6.76 6.41 -9.10
N SER A 125 6.94 5.09 -8.95
CA SER A 125 6.63 4.36 -7.72
C SER A 125 7.39 4.86 -6.48
N GLU A 126 8.66 5.23 -6.64
CA GLU A 126 9.49 5.76 -5.54
C GLU A 126 8.93 7.08 -4.99
N GLN A 127 8.56 8.02 -5.87
CA GLN A 127 7.96 9.30 -5.47
C GLN A 127 6.58 9.10 -4.83
N ARG A 128 5.80 8.14 -5.34
CA ARG A 128 4.48 7.81 -4.76
C ARG A 128 4.62 7.23 -3.34
N GLY A 129 5.63 6.39 -3.10
CA GLY A 129 5.97 5.91 -1.76
C GLY A 129 6.39 7.04 -0.81
N ALA A 130 7.18 8.00 -1.28
CA ALA A 130 7.59 9.16 -0.48
C ALA A 130 6.41 10.07 -0.10
N ILE A 131 5.50 10.35 -1.04
CA ILE A 131 4.25 11.09 -0.76
C ILE A 131 3.42 10.37 0.29
N PHE A 132 3.32 9.06 0.17
CA PHE A 132 2.57 8.25 1.09
C PHE A 132 3.16 8.28 2.51
N ALA A 133 4.48 8.08 2.65
CA ALA A 133 5.16 8.15 3.95
C ALA A 133 4.94 9.50 4.66
N ALA A 134 5.07 10.61 3.94
CA ALA A 134 4.83 11.96 4.48
C ALA A 134 3.37 12.19 4.89
N THR A 135 2.43 11.52 4.22
CA THR A 135 1.00 11.57 4.55
C THR A 135 0.73 10.90 5.90
N LEU A 136 1.38 9.76 6.18
CA LEU A 136 1.25 9.06 7.47
C LEU A 136 1.74 9.90 8.65
N GLU A 137 2.80 10.67 8.48
CA GLU A 137 3.34 11.54 9.53
C GLU A 137 2.32 12.60 10.01
N LEU A 138 1.34 12.95 9.17
CA LEU A 138 0.28 13.89 9.54
C LEU A 138 -0.80 13.28 10.44
N GLY A 139 -0.90 11.95 10.51
CA GLY A 139 -1.78 11.21 11.42
C GLY A 139 -3.28 11.45 11.19
N ASP A 140 -3.70 11.68 9.95
CA ASP A 140 -5.06 12.07 9.59
C ASP A 140 -5.63 11.08 8.56
N ASP A 141 -6.49 10.15 9.02
CA ASP A 141 -7.01 9.06 8.19
C ASP A 141 -7.85 9.57 7.00
N PRO A 142 -8.80 10.51 7.16
CA PRO A 142 -9.51 11.10 6.02
C PRO A 142 -8.58 11.76 4.99
N PHE A 143 -7.54 12.46 5.43
CA PHE A 143 -6.55 13.05 4.53
C PHE A 143 -5.77 11.96 3.79
N THR A 144 -5.36 10.91 4.51
CA THR A 144 -4.65 9.75 3.95
C THR A 144 -5.45 9.08 2.85
N GLN A 145 -6.77 8.89 3.05
CA GLN A 145 -7.66 8.35 2.02
C GLN A 145 -7.70 9.20 0.75
N ARG A 146 -7.73 10.54 0.88
CA ARG A 146 -7.75 11.45 -0.28
C ARG A 146 -6.44 11.37 -1.05
N VAL A 147 -5.30 11.36 -0.37
CA VAL A 147 -3.99 11.20 -1.02
C VAL A 147 -3.89 9.85 -1.72
N MET A 148 -4.37 8.78 -1.11
CA MET A 148 -4.39 7.44 -1.71
C MET A 148 -5.29 7.36 -2.95
N GLN A 149 -6.43 8.04 -2.95
CA GLN A 149 -7.28 8.18 -4.14
C GLN A 149 -6.55 8.94 -5.26
N SER A 150 -5.85 10.02 -4.92
CA SER A 150 -5.09 10.83 -5.88
C SER A 150 -3.88 10.11 -6.45
N LEU A 151 -3.12 9.39 -5.61
CA LEU A 151 -2.01 8.54 -6.07
C LEU A 151 -2.54 7.43 -6.97
N GLY A 152 -3.79 6.99 -6.76
CA GLY A 152 -4.35 5.84 -7.45
C GLY A 152 -3.71 4.54 -6.97
N PRO A 153 -4.02 3.41 -7.61
CA PRO A 153 -3.50 2.11 -7.20
C PRO A 153 -1.96 2.06 -7.34
N GLY A 154 -1.24 1.83 -6.24
CA GLY A 154 0.23 1.68 -6.23
C GLY A 154 1.00 2.50 -5.19
N SER A 155 0.36 3.21 -4.26
CA SER A 155 1.05 3.72 -3.07
C SER A 155 1.24 2.59 -2.08
N THR A 156 2.47 2.11 -2.04
CA THR A 156 2.89 1.02 -1.18
C THR A 156 3.77 1.52 -0.05
N ASP A 157 3.79 0.80 1.06
CA ASP A 157 4.79 0.96 2.10
C ASP A 157 6.18 0.50 1.63
N MET A 158 7.15 0.48 2.54
CA MET A 158 8.52 0.01 2.22
C MET A 158 8.57 -1.46 1.79
N GLU A 159 7.53 -2.25 2.06
CA GLU A 159 7.40 -3.66 1.67
C GLU A 159 6.65 -3.86 0.35
N GLY A 160 6.18 -2.78 -0.30
CA GLY A 160 5.45 -2.90 -1.55
C GLY A 160 3.96 -3.24 -1.38
N LEU A 161 3.39 -3.05 -0.19
CA LEU A 161 1.98 -3.31 0.11
C LEU A 161 1.19 -2.03 0.40
N PRO A 162 -0.14 -2.01 0.20
CA PRO A 162 -0.95 -0.92 0.68
C PRO A 162 -0.79 -0.73 2.19
N PRO A 163 -0.90 0.49 2.68
CA PRO A 163 -0.62 0.81 4.08
C PRO A 163 -1.58 0.10 5.03
N GLY A 164 -1.05 -0.34 6.17
CA GLY A 164 -1.82 -1.09 7.17
C GLY A 164 -2.05 -2.54 6.79
N TRP A 165 -1.68 -2.95 5.57
CA TRP A 165 -1.57 -4.35 5.18
C TRP A 165 -0.18 -4.87 5.46
N SER A 166 -0.11 -6.13 5.86
CA SER A 166 1.10 -6.90 6.02
C SER A 166 0.91 -8.24 5.32
N ALA A 167 2.01 -8.91 4.98
CA ALA A 167 1.94 -10.25 4.40
C ALA A 167 2.81 -11.22 5.17
N SER A 168 2.30 -12.43 5.39
CA SER A 168 3.06 -13.49 6.04
C SER A 168 2.54 -14.86 5.67
N ASP A 169 3.42 -15.85 5.72
CA ASP A 169 3.00 -17.25 5.72
C ASP A 169 2.37 -17.62 7.08
N ILE A 170 1.37 -18.49 7.03
CA ILE A 170 0.65 -19.05 8.16
C ILE A 170 0.94 -20.54 8.22
N GLY A 171 1.36 -21.02 9.38
CA GLY A 171 1.66 -22.43 9.63
C GLY A 171 2.85 -22.97 8.83
N ASP A 172 2.87 -24.29 8.65
CA ASP A 172 3.99 -24.98 8.01
C ASP A 172 3.88 -24.84 6.47
N VAL A 173 4.83 -24.11 5.88
CA VAL A 173 5.04 -23.97 4.44
C VAL A 173 6.49 -24.33 4.09
N GLU A 174 6.70 -25.15 3.06
CA GLU A 174 8.06 -25.50 2.61
C GLU A 174 8.64 -24.47 1.65
N VAL A 175 7.77 -23.77 0.91
CA VAL A 175 8.13 -22.67 0.01
C VAL A 175 7.46 -21.40 0.52
N ALA A 176 8.25 -20.38 0.82
CA ALA A 176 7.75 -19.09 1.28
C ALA A 176 6.84 -18.46 0.21
N GLY A 177 5.73 -17.90 0.67
CA GLY A 177 4.83 -17.14 -0.19
C GLY A 177 5.38 -15.77 -0.55
N SER A 178 4.68 -15.09 -1.45
CA SER A 178 5.02 -13.73 -1.87
C SER A 178 3.76 -12.95 -2.23
N THR A 179 3.80 -11.65 -2.05
CA THR A 179 2.72 -10.75 -2.44
C THR A 179 3.26 -9.61 -3.28
N GLU A 180 2.54 -9.28 -4.34
CA GLU A 180 2.72 -8.06 -5.13
C GLU A 180 1.41 -7.29 -5.14
N PHE A 181 1.48 -5.96 -5.06
CA PHE A 181 0.32 -5.10 -5.26
C PHE A 181 0.51 -4.25 -6.51
N ASN A 182 -0.38 -4.42 -7.49
CA ASN A 182 -0.38 -3.66 -8.73
C ASN A 182 -1.82 -3.29 -9.11
N GLU A 183 -2.04 -2.06 -9.57
CA GLU A 183 -3.31 -1.63 -10.18
C GLU A 183 -4.59 -1.99 -9.37
N GLY A 184 -4.53 -1.97 -8.03
CA GLY A 184 -5.67 -2.23 -7.15
C GLY A 184 -5.91 -3.71 -6.88
N ALA A 185 -5.01 -4.58 -7.34
CA ALA A 185 -5.05 -6.01 -7.15
C ALA A 185 -3.79 -6.52 -6.44
N PHE A 186 -4.03 -7.45 -5.52
CA PHE A 186 -2.98 -8.29 -4.95
C PHE A 186 -2.78 -9.51 -5.84
N VAL A 187 -1.54 -9.74 -6.25
CA VAL A 187 -1.09 -11.02 -6.80
C VAL A 187 -0.41 -11.77 -5.67
N ILE A 188 -1.08 -12.82 -5.20
CA ILE A 188 -0.70 -13.55 -4.00
C ILE A 188 -0.25 -14.94 -4.42
N ARG A 189 0.95 -15.33 -4.01
CA ARG A 189 1.48 -16.68 -4.21
C ARG A 189 1.63 -17.35 -2.86
N GLY A 190 0.88 -18.43 -2.66
CA GLY A 190 0.86 -19.17 -1.41
C GLY A 190 1.08 -20.66 -1.60
N ALA A 191 1.91 -21.25 -0.76
CA ALA A 191 2.06 -22.68 -0.63
C ALA A 191 1.16 -23.21 0.50
N GLY A 192 1.55 -24.32 1.11
CA GLY A 192 0.93 -24.87 2.31
C GLY A 192 0.06 -26.10 2.04
N ASP A 193 0.01 -26.99 3.03
CA ASP A 193 -0.63 -28.31 2.88
C ASP A 193 -2.14 -28.25 2.91
N ASN A 194 -2.73 -27.27 3.60
CA ASN A 194 -4.16 -27.05 3.66
C ASN A 194 -4.51 -25.76 4.39
N PHE A 195 -5.49 -24.99 3.89
CA PHE A 195 -6.22 -24.00 4.70
C PHE A 195 -7.60 -24.56 5.06
N TRP A 196 -7.61 -25.56 5.95
CA TRP A 196 -8.77 -26.29 6.45
C TRP A 196 -8.33 -27.31 7.51
N GLY A 197 -9.24 -27.76 8.37
CA GLY A 197 -8.98 -28.83 9.35
C GLY A 197 -8.59 -28.21 10.69
N SER A 198 -7.60 -28.77 11.38
CA SER A 198 -7.11 -28.22 12.67
C SER A 198 -5.96 -27.24 12.53
N LYS A 199 -5.20 -27.29 11.44
CA LYS A 199 -4.07 -26.39 11.20
C LYS A 199 -4.07 -25.91 9.76
N ASP A 200 -3.82 -24.62 9.60
CA ASP A 200 -3.76 -23.96 8.31
C ASP A 200 -2.31 -23.77 7.85
N GLY A 201 -2.10 -23.92 6.54
CA GLY A 201 -0.87 -23.66 5.80
C GLY A 201 -1.21 -22.82 4.58
N ALA A 202 -0.79 -21.55 4.54
CA ALA A 202 -1.13 -20.60 3.48
C ALA A 202 -0.21 -19.37 3.49
N HIS A 203 -0.26 -18.57 2.43
CA HIS A 203 0.19 -17.17 2.48
C HIS A 203 -1.03 -16.26 2.68
N MET A 204 -0.91 -15.28 3.58
CA MET A 204 -1.99 -14.35 3.90
C MET A 204 -1.50 -12.91 3.84
N VAL A 205 -2.29 -12.07 3.17
CA VAL A 205 -2.15 -10.60 3.19
C VAL A 205 -3.23 -10.07 4.10
N TRP A 206 -2.87 -9.40 5.18
CA TRP A 206 -3.77 -9.14 6.30
C TRP A 206 -3.61 -7.75 6.89
N ARG A 207 -4.66 -7.31 7.60
CA ARG A 207 -4.64 -6.17 8.51
C ARG A 207 -5.43 -6.50 9.77
N LYS A 208 -5.15 -5.77 10.85
CA LYS A 208 -5.99 -5.81 12.05
C LYS A 208 -7.31 -5.08 11.80
N ALA A 209 -8.36 -5.55 12.45
CA ALA A 209 -9.67 -4.96 12.43
C ALA A 209 -10.39 -5.19 13.77
N GLU A 210 -11.37 -4.35 14.05
CA GLU A 210 -12.13 -4.36 15.30
C GLU A 210 -13.63 -4.21 15.03
N GLY A 211 -14.45 -4.86 15.87
CA GLY A 211 -15.90 -4.70 15.85
C GLY A 211 -16.58 -5.13 14.54
N ASN A 212 -17.58 -4.34 14.11
CA ASN A 212 -18.37 -4.62 12.93
C ASN A 212 -17.63 -4.20 11.66
N VAL A 213 -17.49 -5.12 10.70
CA VAL A 213 -16.68 -4.89 9.50
C VAL A 213 -17.36 -5.50 8.29
N THR A 214 -17.29 -4.83 7.14
CA THR A 214 -17.59 -5.42 5.84
C THR A 214 -16.31 -5.46 5.03
N PHE A 215 -15.86 -6.66 4.66
CA PHE A 215 -14.67 -6.84 3.84
C PHE A 215 -15.05 -7.43 2.49
N ARG A 216 -14.91 -6.60 1.45
CA ARG A 216 -15.36 -6.87 0.08
C ARG A 216 -14.16 -6.92 -0.87
N THR A 217 -14.16 -7.92 -1.75
CA THR A 217 -13.09 -8.11 -2.75
C THR A 217 -13.64 -8.71 -4.04
N LYS A 218 -12.88 -8.60 -5.13
CA LYS A 218 -13.15 -9.29 -6.39
C LYS A 218 -12.06 -10.31 -6.65
N LEU A 219 -12.41 -11.59 -6.54
CA LEU A 219 -11.53 -12.69 -6.91
C LEU A 219 -11.48 -12.79 -8.43
N ARG A 220 -10.34 -12.45 -9.04
CA ARG A 220 -10.18 -12.42 -10.50
C ARG A 220 -9.78 -13.77 -11.06
N ASN A 221 -8.79 -14.42 -10.44
CA ASN A 221 -8.25 -15.70 -10.90
C ASN A 221 -7.67 -16.51 -9.74
N ILE A 222 -7.60 -17.84 -9.93
CA ILE A 222 -6.87 -18.79 -9.09
C ILE A 222 -6.14 -19.77 -10.01
N GLU A 223 -4.84 -19.92 -9.83
CA GLU A 223 -4.08 -21.00 -10.45
C GLU A 223 -4.39 -22.33 -9.74
N ALA A 224 -5.10 -23.22 -10.41
CA ALA A 224 -5.51 -24.52 -9.88
C ALA A 224 -4.37 -25.54 -9.90
N VAL A 225 -3.44 -25.48 -8.95
CA VAL A 225 -2.33 -26.46 -8.84
C VAL A 225 -2.74 -27.78 -8.18
N HIS A 226 -3.91 -27.81 -7.54
CA HIS A 226 -4.55 -28.95 -6.90
C HIS A 226 -6.07 -28.70 -6.76
N ASP A 227 -6.89 -29.75 -6.74
CA ASP A 227 -8.37 -29.66 -6.63
C ASP A 227 -8.84 -28.93 -5.35
N PHE A 228 -7.98 -28.88 -4.34
CA PHE A 228 -8.21 -28.20 -3.07
C PHE A 228 -7.30 -26.99 -2.85
N THR A 229 -6.72 -26.44 -3.93
CA THR A 229 -6.17 -25.09 -3.92
C THR A 229 -7.27 -24.15 -3.43
N LYS A 230 -6.95 -23.24 -2.51
CA LYS A 230 -7.91 -22.30 -1.95
C LYS A 230 -7.41 -20.89 -2.13
N ALA A 231 -8.29 -20.01 -2.57
CA ALA A 231 -8.08 -18.57 -2.49
C ALA A 231 -9.36 -17.88 -2.04
N GLY A 232 -9.24 -16.76 -1.33
CA GLY A 232 -10.41 -15.99 -0.90
C GLY A 232 -10.08 -15.03 0.22
N ILE A 233 -11.06 -14.80 1.08
CA ILE A 233 -10.98 -13.87 2.21
C ILE A 233 -11.25 -14.57 3.53
N SER A 234 -10.62 -14.08 4.61
CA SER A 234 -10.70 -14.67 5.93
C SER A 234 -10.79 -13.61 7.02
N PHE A 235 -11.64 -13.86 8.02
CA PHE A 235 -11.54 -13.27 9.35
C PHE A 235 -10.98 -14.32 10.30
N ARG A 236 -9.90 -14.00 11.02
CA ARG A 236 -9.21 -14.91 11.94
C ARG A 236 -8.93 -14.22 13.26
N ARG A 237 -9.05 -14.94 14.37
CA ARG A 237 -8.72 -14.43 15.70
C ARG A 237 -7.23 -14.13 15.87
N SER A 238 -6.36 -14.91 15.22
CA SER A 238 -4.91 -14.77 15.27
C SER A 238 -4.26 -15.27 13.98
N LEU A 239 -2.94 -15.06 13.85
CA LEU A 239 -2.11 -15.59 12.78
C LEU A 239 -1.60 -17.01 13.06
N ASP A 240 -2.00 -17.63 14.18
CA ASP A 240 -1.65 -19.01 14.48
C ASP A 240 -2.32 -19.97 13.48
N ALA A 241 -1.60 -21.05 13.13
CA ALA A 241 -2.09 -22.07 12.20
C ALA A 241 -3.45 -22.67 12.63
N GLY A 242 -3.63 -22.87 13.94
CA GLY A 242 -4.85 -23.43 14.51
C GLY A 242 -5.95 -22.41 14.82
N SER A 243 -5.79 -21.13 14.49
CA SER A 243 -6.70 -20.06 14.93
C SER A 243 -8.17 -20.33 14.56
N PRO A 244 -9.13 -19.94 15.42
CA PRO A 244 -10.50 -19.72 15.02
C PRO A 244 -10.58 -18.80 13.81
N HIS A 245 -11.46 -19.11 12.87
CA HIS A 245 -11.64 -18.33 11.65
C HIS A 245 -13.02 -18.48 11.04
N ALA A 246 -13.42 -17.49 10.25
CA ALA A 246 -14.49 -17.58 9.28
C ALA A 246 -13.99 -17.08 7.93
N SER A 247 -14.02 -17.94 6.92
CA SER A 247 -13.37 -17.69 5.64
C SER A 247 -14.29 -18.03 4.48
N LEU A 248 -14.40 -17.11 3.52
CA LEU A 248 -15.07 -17.36 2.25
C LEU A 248 -14.02 -17.73 1.21
N LEU A 249 -13.95 -19.02 0.89
CA LEU A 249 -12.88 -19.63 0.10
C LEU A 249 -13.43 -20.22 -1.19
N ALA A 250 -12.76 -19.95 -2.30
CA ALA A 250 -12.97 -20.61 -3.57
C ALA A 250 -11.92 -21.72 -3.76
N SER A 251 -12.36 -22.87 -4.28
CA SER A 251 -11.49 -23.97 -4.70
C SER A 251 -11.90 -24.46 -6.09
N PRO A 252 -10.99 -25.05 -6.89
CA PRO A 252 -11.35 -25.66 -8.15
C PRO A 252 -12.55 -26.60 -7.97
N GLY A 253 -13.54 -26.46 -8.85
CA GLY A 253 -14.78 -27.22 -8.79
C GLY A 253 -15.01 -28.03 -10.06
N ASN A 254 -16.22 -27.95 -10.60
CA ASN A 254 -16.68 -28.72 -11.76
C ASN A 254 -17.01 -27.78 -12.94
N GLU A 255 -17.83 -28.25 -13.88
CA GLU A 255 -18.27 -27.48 -15.05
C GLU A 255 -19.04 -26.19 -14.71
N GLU A 256 -19.62 -26.11 -13.51
CA GLU A 256 -20.31 -24.91 -12.99
C GLU A 256 -19.31 -23.85 -12.47
N GLY A 257 -18.04 -24.21 -12.29
CA GLY A 257 -16.95 -23.31 -11.92
C GLY A 257 -16.28 -23.70 -10.61
N TYR A 258 -15.88 -22.69 -9.84
CA TYR A 258 -15.20 -22.85 -8.55
C TYR A 258 -16.22 -23.07 -7.44
N ARG A 259 -15.86 -23.93 -6.49
CA ARG A 259 -16.66 -24.13 -5.27
C ARG A 259 -16.32 -23.04 -4.26
N PHE A 260 -17.28 -22.17 -3.97
CA PHE A 260 -17.21 -21.18 -2.90
C PHE A 260 -17.80 -21.77 -1.62
N VAL A 261 -17.13 -21.59 -0.50
CA VAL A 261 -17.50 -22.16 0.81
C VAL A 261 -17.31 -21.11 1.90
N LEU A 262 -18.30 -20.96 2.79
CA LEU A 262 -18.04 -20.40 4.12
C LEU A 262 -17.49 -21.52 5.00
N GLY A 263 -16.19 -21.46 5.26
CA GLY A 263 -15.49 -22.38 6.15
C GLY A 263 -15.23 -21.72 7.49
N THR A 264 -15.49 -22.42 8.59
CA THR A 264 -15.32 -21.86 9.94
C THR A 264 -14.58 -22.80 10.89
N ARG A 265 -13.87 -22.27 11.87
CA ARG A 265 -13.28 -23.01 12.99
C ARG A 265 -13.60 -22.25 14.27
N ASP A 266 -14.31 -22.89 15.20
CA ASP A 266 -14.84 -22.22 16.39
C ASP A 266 -13.78 -22.05 17.50
N GLU A 267 -12.81 -22.96 17.59
CA GLU A 267 -11.79 -22.99 18.65
C GLU A 267 -10.40 -23.26 18.10
N PHE A 268 -9.37 -22.90 18.87
CA PHE A 268 -7.98 -23.17 18.52
C PHE A 268 -7.75 -24.67 18.31
N ASP A 269 -7.08 -25.02 17.21
CA ASP A 269 -6.79 -26.39 16.78
C ASP A 269 -8.03 -27.29 16.58
N GLY A 270 -9.24 -26.71 16.60
CA GLY A 270 -10.50 -27.40 16.29
C GLY A 270 -10.65 -27.70 14.80
N SER A 271 -11.59 -28.58 14.44
CA SER A 271 -11.83 -28.89 13.02
C SER A 271 -12.58 -27.77 12.32
N SER A 272 -12.21 -27.48 11.07
CA SER A 272 -13.01 -26.60 10.21
C SER A 272 -14.32 -27.26 9.76
N ASN A 273 -15.39 -26.47 9.72
CA ASN A 273 -16.73 -26.80 9.25
C ASN A 273 -17.00 -26.17 7.88
N ASN A 274 -17.96 -26.73 7.16
CA ASN A 274 -18.55 -26.11 5.98
C ASN A 274 -19.97 -25.68 6.33
N ASP A 275 -20.18 -24.37 6.47
CA ASP A 275 -21.48 -23.80 6.86
C ASP A 275 -22.38 -23.47 5.65
N GLY A 276 -21.85 -23.62 4.44
CA GLY A 276 -22.59 -23.45 3.19
C GLY A 276 -21.65 -23.36 2.01
N SER A 277 -22.13 -23.79 0.83
CA SER A 277 -21.34 -23.74 -0.39
C SER A 277 -22.17 -23.59 -1.65
N THR A 278 -21.57 -23.03 -2.70
CA THR A 278 -22.14 -22.88 -4.03
C THR A 278 -21.06 -23.00 -5.11
N TYR A 279 -21.44 -23.18 -6.36
CA TYR A 279 -20.54 -23.18 -7.51
C TYR A 279 -20.74 -21.93 -8.36
N LEU A 280 -19.66 -21.20 -8.62
CA LEU A 280 -19.68 -19.95 -9.38
C LEU A 280 -18.43 -19.83 -10.25
N ARG A 281 -18.56 -19.15 -11.39
CA ARG A 281 -17.42 -18.81 -12.25
C ARG A 281 -16.72 -17.53 -11.80
N LEU A 282 -15.41 -17.48 -12.00
CA LEU A 282 -14.60 -16.28 -11.85
C LEU A 282 -14.66 -15.42 -13.14
N PRO A 283 -14.43 -14.10 -13.06
CA PRO A 283 -14.23 -13.32 -11.83
C PRO A 283 -15.50 -13.22 -10.98
N LYS A 284 -15.35 -13.10 -9.65
CA LYS A 284 -16.49 -13.03 -8.72
C LYS A 284 -16.25 -12.07 -7.58
N TRP A 285 -17.25 -11.24 -7.26
CA TRP A 285 -17.24 -10.43 -6.06
C TRP A 285 -17.65 -11.29 -4.86
N ILE A 286 -16.88 -11.17 -3.78
CA ILE A 286 -17.09 -11.88 -2.52
C ILE A 286 -16.97 -10.89 -1.36
N GLN A 287 -17.75 -11.10 -0.31
CA GLN A 287 -17.60 -10.35 0.92
C GLN A 287 -17.89 -11.18 2.18
N LEU A 288 -17.24 -10.77 3.27
CA LEU A 288 -17.58 -11.18 4.62
C LEU A 288 -18.06 -9.94 5.39
N ARG A 289 -19.21 -10.05 6.04
CA ARG A 289 -19.70 -9.03 6.98
C ARG A 289 -19.72 -9.60 8.39
N ARG A 290 -19.11 -8.89 9.33
CA ARG A 290 -19.18 -9.16 10.76
C ARG A 290 -20.13 -8.16 11.43
N LEU A 291 -21.13 -8.67 12.13
CA LEU A 291 -22.09 -7.92 12.93
C LEU A 291 -22.16 -8.56 14.33
N GLY A 292 -21.40 -8.02 15.28
CA GLY A 292 -21.12 -8.68 16.55
C GLY A 292 -20.32 -9.96 16.34
N GLU A 293 -20.92 -11.09 16.71
CA GLU A 293 -20.35 -12.43 16.46
C GLU A 293 -20.89 -13.08 15.17
N GLU A 294 -21.91 -12.49 14.53
CA GLU A 294 -22.43 -13.04 13.28
C GLU A 294 -21.51 -12.66 12.12
N VAL A 295 -20.98 -13.68 11.44
CA VAL A 295 -20.25 -13.54 10.18
C VAL A 295 -21.13 -14.04 9.04
N ILE A 296 -21.35 -13.18 8.05
CA ILE A 296 -22.19 -13.44 6.88
C ILE A 296 -21.30 -13.43 5.64
N ALA A 297 -21.31 -14.53 4.89
CA ALA A 297 -20.64 -14.68 3.61
C ALA A 297 -21.60 -14.39 2.48
N GLU A 298 -21.22 -13.47 1.59
CA GLU A 298 -22.06 -13.06 0.47
C GLU A 298 -21.24 -12.99 -0.83
N VAL A 299 -21.93 -13.18 -1.95
CA VAL A 299 -21.35 -13.20 -3.30
C VAL A 299 -22.15 -12.27 -4.22
N SER A 300 -21.49 -11.68 -5.21
CA SER A 300 -22.11 -10.75 -6.16
C SER A 300 -21.54 -10.90 -7.57
N SER A 301 -22.37 -10.65 -8.59
CA SER A 301 -21.94 -10.58 -10.00
C SER A 301 -21.28 -9.26 -10.38
N ASP A 302 -21.71 -8.17 -9.76
CA ASP A 302 -21.43 -6.78 -10.15
C ASP A 302 -20.74 -5.98 -9.03
N GLY A 303 -20.84 -6.42 -7.78
CA GLY A 303 -20.32 -5.73 -6.60
C GLY A 303 -21.35 -4.82 -5.93
N GLU A 304 -22.58 -4.76 -6.47
CA GLU A 304 -23.68 -3.91 -6.03
C GLU A 304 -24.81 -4.75 -5.41
N GLU A 305 -25.25 -5.80 -6.10
CA GLU A 305 -26.28 -6.72 -5.60
C GLU A 305 -25.65 -7.94 -4.94
N TRP A 306 -25.91 -8.12 -3.64
CA TRP A 306 -25.30 -9.15 -2.83
C TRP A 306 -26.28 -10.27 -2.49
N LYS A 307 -25.84 -11.52 -2.67
CA LYS A 307 -26.58 -12.71 -2.29
C LYS A 307 -25.87 -13.41 -1.16
N GLU A 308 -26.59 -13.66 -0.09
CA GLU A 308 -26.08 -14.47 1.02
C GLU A 308 -25.82 -15.91 0.56
N LEU A 309 -24.61 -16.37 0.86
CA LEU A 309 -24.17 -17.74 0.67
C LEU A 309 -24.42 -18.54 1.96
N ALA A 310 -23.99 -18.00 3.10
CA ALA A 310 -24.17 -18.59 4.42
C ALA A 310 -23.88 -17.56 5.53
N ARG A 311 -24.26 -17.90 6.76
CA ARG A 311 -23.95 -17.14 7.97
C ARG A 311 -23.59 -18.07 9.12
N ARG A 312 -22.76 -17.60 10.05
CA ARG A 312 -22.34 -18.33 11.25
C ARG A 312 -22.09 -17.37 12.41
N SER A 313 -22.47 -17.75 13.62
CA SER A 313 -22.01 -17.08 14.85
C SER A 313 -20.66 -17.65 15.27
N ILE A 314 -19.65 -16.81 15.45
CA ILE A 314 -18.29 -17.21 15.79
C ILE A 314 -17.60 -16.14 16.65
N ASP A 315 -16.97 -16.56 17.74
CA ASP A 315 -16.15 -15.67 18.58
C ASP A 315 -14.73 -15.53 18.01
N LEU A 316 -14.46 -14.40 17.37
CA LEU A 316 -13.14 -14.02 16.90
C LEU A 316 -12.43 -13.02 17.83
N GLY A 317 -13.03 -12.65 18.97
CA GLY A 317 -12.56 -11.55 19.82
C GLY A 317 -12.88 -10.16 19.26
N GLU A 318 -12.63 -9.11 20.05
CA GLU A 318 -12.86 -7.71 19.65
C GLU A 318 -11.86 -7.27 18.57
N GLU A 319 -10.57 -7.52 18.79
CA GLU A 319 -9.50 -7.39 17.80
C GLU A 319 -9.30 -8.71 17.05
N PHE A 320 -9.23 -8.65 15.73
CA PHE A 320 -9.03 -9.80 14.86
C PHE A 320 -8.26 -9.40 13.59
N TYR A 321 -7.91 -10.40 12.79
CA TYR A 321 -7.23 -10.22 11.50
C TYR A 321 -8.25 -10.45 10.39
N LEU A 322 -8.32 -9.53 9.43
CA LEU A 322 -8.96 -9.78 8.16
C LEU A 322 -7.90 -9.85 7.06
N GLY A 323 -8.15 -10.65 6.03
CA GLY A 323 -7.18 -10.72 4.95
C GLY A 323 -7.56 -11.59 3.77
N LEU A 324 -6.70 -11.52 2.77
CA LEU A 324 -6.68 -12.30 1.54
C LEU A 324 -5.80 -13.54 1.78
N VAL A 325 -6.25 -14.71 1.34
CA VAL A 325 -5.52 -15.95 1.61
C VAL A 325 -5.36 -16.79 0.35
N VAL A 326 -4.20 -17.42 0.19
CA VAL A 326 -3.92 -18.43 -0.85
C VAL A 326 -3.22 -19.65 -0.24
N SER A 327 -3.73 -20.85 -0.53
CA SER A 327 -3.15 -22.13 -0.13
C SER A 327 -3.15 -23.10 -1.30
N ALA A 328 -1.97 -23.63 -1.65
CA ALA A 328 -1.80 -24.53 -2.80
C ALA A 328 -2.31 -25.97 -2.56
N ARG A 329 -2.56 -26.35 -1.30
CA ARG A 329 -2.68 -27.76 -0.87
C ARG A 329 -1.45 -28.60 -1.20
N ARG A 330 -0.29 -27.95 -1.30
CA ARG A 330 1.03 -28.52 -1.56
C ARG A 330 2.06 -27.61 -0.90
N SER A 331 2.63 -27.99 0.23
CA SER A 331 3.65 -27.19 0.92
C SER A 331 4.87 -26.85 0.07
N GLY A 332 5.29 -27.74 -0.83
CA GLY A 332 6.43 -27.55 -1.74
C GLY A 332 6.14 -26.82 -3.07
N LYS A 333 4.92 -26.32 -3.31
CA LYS A 333 4.56 -25.65 -4.57
C LYS A 333 3.65 -24.45 -4.33
N LEU A 334 3.95 -23.32 -4.96
CA LEU A 334 3.10 -22.13 -4.94
C LEU A 334 1.89 -22.29 -5.87
N ALA A 335 0.75 -21.77 -5.42
CA ALA A 335 -0.38 -21.41 -6.27
C ALA A 335 -0.52 -19.89 -6.28
N GLU A 336 -0.88 -19.32 -7.42
CA GLU A 336 -1.16 -17.88 -7.54
C GLU A 336 -2.66 -17.59 -7.50
N ALA A 337 -3.05 -16.47 -6.88
CA ALA A 337 -4.37 -15.88 -7.07
C ALA A 337 -4.26 -14.37 -7.25
N THR A 338 -5.17 -13.81 -8.05
CA THR A 338 -5.29 -12.35 -8.22
C THR A 338 -6.58 -11.89 -7.59
N ILE A 339 -6.48 -11.01 -6.59
CA ILE A 339 -7.63 -10.51 -5.83
C ILE A 339 -7.60 -8.98 -5.83
N GLU A 340 -8.64 -8.37 -6.36
CA GLU A 340 -8.82 -6.92 -6.34
C GLU A 340 -9.55 -6.50 -5.06
N VAL A 341 -9.02 -5.46 -4.41
CA VAL A 341 -9.63 -4.84 -3.23
C VAL A 341 -10.06 -3.43 -3.62
N PRO A 342 -11.36 -3.10 -3.51
CA PRO A 342 -11.83 -1.73 -3.71
C PRO A 342 -11.07 -0.73 -2.84
N LEU A 343 -10.81 0.46 -3.37
CA LEU A 343 -10.05 1.50 -2.65
C LEU A 343 -10.71 1.89 -1.31
N ASP A 344 -12.05 1.80 -1.23
CA ASP A 344 -12.79 2.07 0.01
C ASP A 344 -12.68 0.96 1.06
N ALA A 345 -12.23 -0.24 0.66
CA ALA A 345 -11.96 -1.37 1.56
C ALA A 345 -10.49 -1.43 2.01
N LEU A 346 -9.62 -0.53 1.52
CA LEU A 346 -8.22 -0.46 1.93
C LEU A 346 -8.01 0.33 3.23
N PHE A 347 -9.02 1.06 3.74
CA PHE A 347 -8.89 1.97 4.89
C PHE A 347 -9.98 1.77 5.93
#